data_AF-A0A8H3EFG5-F1
#
_entry.id   AF-A0A8H3EFG5-F1
#
_cell.length_a   1.000
_cell.length_b   1.000
_cell.length_c   1.000
_cell.angle_alpha   90.00
_cell.angle_beta   90.00
_cell.angle_gamma   90.00
#
_symmetry.space_group_name_H-M   'P 1'
#
loop_
_entity.id
_entity.type
_entity.pdbx_description
1 polymer ?
#
loop_
_entity_poly.entity_id
_entity_poly.type
_entity_poly.pdbx_seq_one_letter_code
_entity_poly.pdbx_strand_id
1 'polypeptide(L)'
;MPLNDGNEPEIRAVVLDKDDCFAIPKETVIYKPYYDKFQALRAAYPGSRLLIVSNSAGTRDDIGGQEADLLERATGVKVFRHKTKKPGCGAQVFEFLRNESGNEVTRPSQIAVIGDRLSTDIMMANMSGFWGLWIKDGVVPEKSFVRLFYSWENVGVSDI
;
A
#
# COMPACT_ATOMS: atom_id res chain seq x y z
N MET A 1 11.65 -6.51 11.16
CA MET A 1 10.58 -7.51 11.01
C MET A 1 10.13 -7.92 12.40
N PRO A 2 8.83 -7.92 12.71
CA PRO A 2 8.36 -8.64 13.88
C PRO A 2 8.84 -10.10 13.75
N LEU A 3 9.39 -10.64 14.82
CA LEU A 3 9.89 -12.02 14.85
C LEU A 3 8.70 -12.94 14.55
N ASN A 4 8.79 -13.68 13.45
CA ASN A 4 7.78 -14.64 13.05
C ASN A 4 7.83 -15.79 14.07
N ASP A 5 6.82 -15.85 14.94
CA ASP A 5 6.67 -16.88 15.98
C ASP A 5 6.13 -18.21 15.42
N GLY A 6 6.06 -18.33 14.08
CA GLY A 6 5.55 -19.50 13.36
C GLY A 6 4.06 -19.45 13.07
N ASN A 7 3.35 -18.38 13.45
CA ASN A 7 1.95 -18.18 13.12
C ASN A 7 1.77 -17.34 11.85
N GLU A 8 0.72 -17.61 11.09
CA GLU A 8 0.34 -16.78 9.95
C GLU A 8 0.01 -15.35 10.42
N PRO A 9 0.39 -14.31 9.65
CA PRO A 9 0.15 -12.93 10.02
C PRO A 9 -1.36 -12.62 10.03
N GLU A 10 -1.86 -12.19 11.18
CA GLU A 10 -3.25 -11.74 11.32
C GLU A 10 -3.44 -10.32 10.76
N ILE A 11 -3.57 -10.18 9.44
CA ILE A 11 -3.75 -8.88 8.79
C ILE A 11 -5.22 -8.43 8.87
N ARG A 12 -5.46 -7.33 9.58
CA ARG A 12 -6.79 -6.71 9.71
C ARG A 12 -6.96 -5.50 8.79
N ALA A 13 -5.89 -4.79 8.44
CA ALA A 13 -5.92 -3.67 7.52
C ALA A 13 -4.70 -3.62 6.58
N VAL A 14 -4.91 -3.05 5.40
CA VAL A 14 -3.89 -2.86 4.36
C VAL A 14 -3.74 -1.39 4.04
N VAL A 15 -2.49 -0.94 4.06
CA VAL A 15 -2.04 0.36 3.58
C VAL A 15 -1.45 0.17 2.19
N LEU A 16 -1.93 0.93 1.23
CA LEU A 16 -1.56 0.79 -0.18
C LEU A 16 -0.90 2.08 -0.66
N ASP A 17 0.33 1.99 -1.16
CA ASP A 17 0.95 3.07 -1.92
C ASP A 17 0.21 3.33 -3.24
N LYS A 18 0.38 4.51 -3.84
CA LYS A 18 -0.26 4.87 -5.11
C LYS A 18 0.67 4.71 -6.31
N ASP A 19 1.68 5.58 -6.40
CA ASP A 19 2.50 5.78 -7.59
C ASP A 19 3.45 4.60 -7.78
N ASP A 20 3.34 3.91 -8.91
CA ASP A 20 4.11 2.68 -9.22
C ASP A 20 3.75 1.45 -8.38
N CYS A 21 2.71 1.55 -7.53
CA CYS A 21 2.14 0.42 -6.80
C CYS A 21 0.89 -0.14 -7.49
N PHE A 22 -0.23 0.59 -7.50
CA PHE A 22 -1.45 0.20 -8.23
C PHE A 22 -1.80 1.15 -9.38
N ALA A 23 -1.16 2.31 -9.45
CA ALA A 23 -1.37 3.31 -10.49
C ALA A 23 -0.04 3.58 -11.21
N ILE A 24 -0.14 3.91 -12.51
CA ILE A 24 0.99 4.50 -13.23
C ILE A 24 1.37 5.81 -12.52
N PRO A 25 2.66 6.17 -12.39
CA PRO A 25 3.06 7.41 -11.73
C PRO A 25 2.29 8.63 -12.24
N LYS A 26 1.78 9.44 -11.31
CA LYS A 26 0.96 10.65 -11.51
C LYS A 26 -0.47 10.42 -12.03
N GLU A 27 -0.84 9.17 -12.31
CA GLU A 27 -2.23 8.84 -12.62
C GLU A 27 -3.07 8.69 -11.34
N THR A 28 -4.38 8.82 -11.50
CA THR A 28 -5.39 8.66 -10.43
C THR A 28 -6.33 7.48 -10.67
N VAL A 29 -6.02 6.65 -11.66
CA VAL A 29 -6.79 5.46 -12.03
C VAL A 29 -5.99 4.19 -11.74
N ILE A 30 -6.72 3.11 -11.46
CA ILE A 30 -6.10 1.79 -11.28
C ILE A 30 -5.46 1.38 -12.61
N TYR A 31 -4.22 0.93 -12.57
CA TYR A 31 -3.55 0.35 -13.73
C TYR A 31 -4.36 -0.84 -14.23
N LYS A 32 -4.81 -0.78 -15.49
CA LYS A 32 -5.82 -1.71 -16.04
C LYS A 32 -5.49 -3.20 -15.79
N PRO A 33 -4.24 -3.68 -15.96
CA PRO A 33 -3.87 -5.06 -15.63
C PRO A 33 -4.03 -5.45 -14.15
N TYR A 34 -4.03 -4.49 -13.23
CA TYR A 34 -4.19 -4.74 -11.79
C TYR A 34 -5.64 -4.60 -11.32
N TYR A 35 -6.58 -4.27 -12.22
CA TYR A 35 -7.97 -4.00 -11.84
C TYR A 35 -8.60 -5.14 -11.04
N ASP A 36 -8.54 -6.37 -11.54
CA ASP A 36 -9.15 -7.53 -10.86
C ASP A 36 -8.50 -7.80 -9.50
N LYS A 37 -7.17 -7.65 -9.41
CA LYS A 37 -6.42 -7.82 -8.16
C LYS A 37 -6.75 -6.73 -7.15
N PHE A 38 -6.93 -5.48 -7.60
CA PHE A 38 -7.38 -4.37 -6.77
C PHE A 38 -8.80 -4.61 -6.26
N GLN A 39 -9.72 -5.10 -7.12
CA GLN A 39 -11.08 -5.44 -6.68
C GLN A 39 -11.09 -6.58 -5.66
N ALA A 40 -10.27 -7.61 -5.86
CA ALA A 40 -10.11 -8.69 -4.88
C ALA A 40 -9.59 -8.17 -3.53
N LEU A 41 -8.58 -7.28 -3.55
CA LEU A 41 -8.05 -6.65 -2.34
C LEU A 41 -9.12 -5.80 -1.63
N ARG A 42 -9.89 -5.00 -2.37
CA ARG A 42 -10.99 -4.20 -1.85
C ARG A 42 -12.10 -5.05 -1.23
N ALA A 43 -12.40 -6.19 -1.83
CA ALA A 43 -13.39 -7.13 -1.30
C ALA A 43 -12.90 -7.83 -0.02
N ALA A 44 -11.61 -8.16 0.07
CA ALA A 44 -11.01 -8.78 1.25
C ALA A 44 -10.89 -7.80 2.45
N TYR A 45 -10.70 -6.51 2.17
CA TYR A 45 -10.53 -5.46 3.17
C TYR A 45 -11.57 -4.34 2.96
N PRO A 46 -12.86 -4.61 3.24
CA PRO A 46 -13.94 -3.67 2.97
C PRO A 46 -13.93 -2.46 3.91
N GLY A 47 -14.62 -1.40 3.48
CA GLY A 47 -14.71 -0.16 4.24
C GLY A 47 -13.34 0.52 4.36
N SER A 48 -12.97 0.89 5.58
CA SER A 48 -11.69 1.56 5.84
C SER A 48 -10.54 0.61 6.19
N ARG A 49 -10.74 -0.71 5.99
CA ARG A 49 -9.68 -1.71 6.17
C ARG A 49 -8.67 -1.69 5.03
N LEU A 50 -8.99 -1.07 3.90
CA LEU A 50 -8.05 -0.73 2.84
C LEU A 50 -7.89 0.79 2.80
N LEU A 51 -6.66 1.28 2.90
CA LEU A 51 -6.35 2.70 3.00
C LEU A 51 -5.21 3.07 2.04
N ILE A 52 -5.42 4.07 1.19
CA ILE A 52 -4.36 4.60 0.32
C ILE A 52 -3.52 5.62 1.10
N VAL A 53 -2.20 5.46 1.09
CA VAL A 53 -1.24 6.41 1.68
C VAL A 53 -0.22 6.79 0.61
N SER A 54 -0.27 8.04 0.14
CA SER A 54 0.62 8.56 -0.91
C SER A 54 1.55 9.66 -0.39
N ASN A 55 2.70 9.84 -1.04
CA ASN A 55 3.56 11.01 -0.81
C ASN A 55 3.20 12.22 -1.71
N SER A 56 2.19 12.06 -2.57
CA SER A 56 1.58 13.09 -3.43
C SER A 56 0.16 13.41 -2.93
N ALA A 57 -0.81 12.54 -3.22
CA ALA A 57 -2.21 12.68 -2.83
C ALA A 57 -2.44 12.69 -1.32
N GLY A 58 -3.33 13.57 -0.83
CA GLY A 58 -3.65 13.69 0.58
C GLY A 58 -2.56 14.35 1.44
N THR A 59 -1.47 14.83 0.81
CA THR A 59 -0.38 15.53 1.50
C THR A 59 -0.48 17.05 1.36
N ARG A 60 0.52 17.78 1.87
CA ARG A 60 0.64 19.24 1.66
C ARG A 60 0.83 19.63 0.19
N ASP A 61 1.28 18.70 -0.65
CA ASP A 61 1.48 18.94 -2.08
C ASP A 61 0.15 18.83 -2.86
N ASP A 62 -0.85 18.14 -2.29
CA ASP A 62 -2.20 18.03 -2.83
C ASP A 62 -3.03 19.25 -2.40
N ILE A 63 -2.78 20.38 -3.05
CA ILE A 63 -3.43 21.65 -2.72
C ILE A 63 -4.95 21.54 -2.94
N GLY A 64 -5.70 21.71 -1.85
CA GLY A 64 -7.15 21.56 -1.84
C GLY A 64 -7.62 20.10 -1.80
N GLY A 65 -6.72 19.12 -1.75
CA GLY A 65 -7.08 17.71 -1.62
C GLY A 65 -7.71 17.08 -2.86
N GLN A 66 -7.48 17.68 -4.04
CA GLN A 66 -8.13 17.33 -5.29
C GLN A 66 -7.68 15.96 -5.81
N GLU A 67 -6.39 15.62 -5.66
CA GLU A 67 -5.86 14.33 -6.09
C GLU A 67 -6.44 13.20 -5.23
N ALA A 68 -6.51 13.42 -3.91
CA ALA A 68 -7.19 12.51 -3.00
C ALA A 68 -8.67 12.31 -3.38
N ASP A 69 -9.42 13.39 -3.63
CA ASP A 69 -10.83 13.31 -4.02
C ASP A 69 -11.05 12.53 -5.33
N LEU A 70 -10.13 12.67 -6.29
CA LEU A 70 -10.19 11.93 -7.56
C LEU A 70 -9.90 10.45 -7.34
N LEU A 71 -8.88 10.12 -6.55
CA LEU A 71 -8.55 8.74 -6.20
C LEU A 71 -9.68 8.04 -5.45
N GLU A 72 -10.28 8.70 -4.46
CA GLU A 72 -11.41 8.15 -3.70
C GLU A 72 -12.59 7.83 -4.63
N ARG A 73 -12.89 8.74 -5.57
CA ARG A 73 -13.94 8.51 -6.59
C ARG A 73 -13.60 7.39 -7.58
N ALA A 74 -12.35 7.31 -8.03
CA ALA A 74 -11.92 6.33 -9.02
C ALA A 74 -11.79 4.91 -8.45
N THR A 75 -11.44 4.79 -7.16
CA THR A 75 -11.10 3.51 -6.53
C THR A 75 -12.18 3.02 -5.55
N GLY A 76 -12.97 3.94 -4.98
CA GLY A 76 -13.86 3.66 -3.86
C GLY A 76 -13.11 3.34 -2.56
N VAL A 77 -11.82 3.70 -2.46
CA VAL A 77 -10.96 3.47 -1.30
C VAL A 77 -10.55 4.81 -0.72
N LYS A 78 -10.58 4.91 0.62
CA LYS A 78 -10.25 6.15 1.33
C LYS A 78 -8.78 6.51 1.15
N VAL A 79 -8.49 7.79 0.99
CA VAL A 79 -7.12 8.32 0.95
C VAL A 79 -6.80 8.94 2.30
N PHE A 80 -5.69 8.50 2.91
CA PHE A 80 -5.23 9.09 4.16
C PHE A 80 -4.74 10.51 3.91
N ARG A 81 -5.27 11.48 4.67
CA ARG A 81 -4.87 12.89 4.59
C ARG A 81 -3.91 13.22 5.72
N HIS A 82 -2.67 13.59 5.40
CA HIS A 82 -1.60 13.73 6.38
C HIS A 82 -0.57 14.80 6.01
N LYS A 83 0.07 15.39 7.03
CA LYS A 83 1.11 16.42 6.84
C LYS A 83 2.51 15.83 6.77
N THR A 84 2.78 14.77 7.50
CA THR A 84 4.07 14.08 7.53
C THR A 84 4.07 13.02 6.45
N LYS A 85 5.02 13.05 5.51
CA LYS A 85 5.09 12.04 4.44
C LYS A 85 5.66 10.71 4.94
N LYS A 86 5.49 9.64 4.16
CA LYS A 86 6.22 8.39 4.33
C LYS A 86 7.73 8.67 4.23
N PRO A 87 8.58 8.04 5.07
CA PRO A 87 8.24 6.95 6.00
C PRO A 87 7.69 7.40 7.37
N GLY A 88 7.50 8.69 7.63
CA GLY A 88 7.23 9.23 8.97
C GLY A 88 5.78 9.23 9.46
N CYS A 89 4.80 8.81 8.66
CA CYS A 89 3.38 8.87 9.03
C CYS A 89 2.80 7.61 9.69
N GLY A 90 3.58 6.55 9.89
CA GLY A 90 3.04 5.26 10.31
C GLY A 90 2.29 5.27 11.65
N ALA A 91 2.73 6.06 12.64
CA ALA A 91 1.98 6.24 13.89
C ALA A 91 0.60 6.88 13.68
N GLN A 92 0.49 7.84 12.74
CA GLN A 92 -0.77 8.50 12.41
C GLN A 92 -1.69 7.55 11.63
N VAL A 93 -1.12 6.72 10.76
CA VAL A 93 -1.84 5.67 10.02
C VAL A 93 -2.41 4.63 10.99
N PHE A 94 -1.62 4.17 11.96
CA PHE A 94 -2.09 3.23 12.98
C PHE A 94 -3.25 3.81 13.79
N GLU A 95 -3.13 5.03 14.30
CA GLU A 95 -4.18 5.67 15.10
C GLU A 95 -5.46 5.91 14.28
N PHE A 96 -5.31 6.32 13.03
CA PHE A 96 -6.45 6.46 12.11
C PHE A 96 -7.18 5.12 11.93
N LEU A 97 -6.45 4.06 11.60
CA LEU A 97 -7.03 2.74 11.38
C LEU A 97 -7.67 2.18 12.65
N ARG A 98 -7.06 2.39 13.82
CA ARG A 98 -7.59 1.94 15.12
C ARG A 98 -8.90 2.63 15.51
N ASN A 99 -9.05 3.91 15.18
CA ASN A 99 -10.20 4.72 15.61
C ASN A 99 -11.36 4.71 14.61
N GLU A 100 -11.16 4.20 13.41
CA GLU A 100 -12.18 4.16 12.37
C GLU A 100 -13.23 3.08 12.68
N SER A 101 -14.50 3.43 12.53
CA SER A 101 -15.60 2.53 12.88
C SER A 101 -15.62 1.29 11.99
N GLY A 102 -15.75 0.11 12.61
CA GLY A 102 -15.76 -1.17 11.90
C GLY A 102 -14.37 -1.71 11.54
N ASN A 103 -13.30 -1.04 11.97
CA ASN A 103 -11.97 -1.61 11.94
C ASN A 103 -11.60 -2.23 13.29
N GLU A 104 -11.00 -3.42 13.25
CA GLU A 104 -10.64 -4.17 14.45
C GLU A 104 -9.12 -4.14 14.70
N VAL A 105 -8.40 -3.19 14.09
CA VAL A 105 -6.97 -3.02 14.33
C VAL A 105 -6.73 -2.63 15.79
N THR A 106 -5.97 -3.45 16.51
CA THR A 106 -5.61 -3.21 17.92
C THR A 106 -4.10 -3.12 18.13
N ARG A 107 -3.31 -3.71 17.23
CA ARG A 107 -1.84 -3.73 17.29
C ARG A 107 -1.23 -3.42 15.91
N PRO A 108 -0.02 -2.83 15.85
CA PRO A 108 0.63 -2.53 14.57
C PRO A 108 0.86 -3.74 13.67
N SER A 109 1.17 -4.91 14.25
CA SER A 109 1.41 -6.16 13.50
C SER A 109 0.19 -6.70 12.74
N GLN A 110 -0.97 -6.06 12.89
CA GLN A 110 -2.20 -6.38 12.14
C GLN A 110 -2.35 -5.51 10.87
N ILE A 111 -1.38 -4.66 10.57
CA ILE A 111 -1.35 -3.82 9.37
C ILE A 111 -0.28 -4.35 8.42
N ALA A 112 -0.61 -4.43 7.14
CA ALA A 112 0.36 -4.63 6.05
C ALA A 112 0.46 -3.37 5.18
N VAL A 113 1.67 -3.00 4.78
CA VAL A 113 1.95 -1.95 3.79
C VAL A 113 2.38 -2.60 2.49
N ILE A 114 1.73 -2.23 1.39
CA ILE A 114 2.09 -2.66 0.03
C ILE A 114 2.63 -1.43 -0.72
N GLY A 115 3.85 -1.51 -1.25
CA GLY A 115 4.45 -0.40 -2.00
C GLY A 115 5.72 -0.77 -2.77
N ASP A 116 6.15 0.11 -3.66
CA ASP A 116 7.29 -0.08 -4.57
C ASP A 116 8.63 0.37 -3.96
N ARG A 117 8.61 1.36 -3.06
CA ARG A 117 9.83 1.99 -2.53
C ARG A 117 10.26 1.40 -1.19
N LEU A 118 11.51 0.93 -1.15
CA LEU A 118 12.16 0.51 0.09
C LEU A 118 12.30 1.64 1.11
N SER A 119 12.65 2.85 0.66
CA SER A 119 12.97 4.00 1.52
C SER A 119 11.76 4.75 2.07
N THR A 120 10.56 4.48 1.57
CA THR A 120 9.32 5.09 2.05
C THR A 120 8.37 4.05 2.62
N ASP A 121 7.94 3.09 1.82
CA ASP A 121 6.83 2.19 2.16
C ASP A 121 7.29 1.09 3.11
N ILE A 122 8.33 0.36 2.69
CA ILE A 122 8.88 -0.73 3.50
C ILE A 122 9.58 -0.17 4.74
N MET A 123 10.23 0.99 4.63
CA MET A 123 10.79 1.68 5.78
C MET A 123 9.70 2.13 6.78
N MET A 124 8.59 2.72 6.30
CA MET A 124 7.45 3.06 7.16
C MET A 124 6.92 1.83 7.88
N ALA A 125 6.73 0.73 7.15
CA ALA A 125 6.22 -0.52 7.69
C ALA A 125 7.10 -1.02 8.84
N ASN A 126 8.42 -1.12 8.58
CA ASN A 126 9.40 -1.58 9.55
C ASN A 126 9.50 -0.66 10.78
N MET A 127 9.51 0.66 10.58
CA MET A 127 9.57 1.63 11.68
C MET A 127 8.32 1.61 12.56
N SER A 128 7.19 1.17 12.02
CA SER A 128 5.89 1.21 12.69
C SER A 128 5.45 -0.14 13.25
N GLY A 129 6.23 -1.21 13.03
CA GLY A 129 5.87 -2.57 13.43
C GLY A 129 4.78 -3.20 12.57
N PHE A 130 4.58 -2.71 11.35
CA PHE A 130 3.69 -3.29 10.34
C PHE A 130 4.42 -4.38 9.54
N TRP A 131 3.66 -5.15 8.76
CA TRP A 131 4.22 -5.99 7.70
C TRP A 131 4.49 -5.15 6.45
N GLY A 132 5.57 -5.45 5.73
CA GLY A 132 5.90 -4.79 4.46
C GLY A 132 5.93 -5.79 3.32
N LEU A 133 5.13 -5.53 2.28
CA LEU A 133 5.12 -6.28 1.02
C LEU A 133 5.67 -5.38 -0.08
N TRP A 134 6.86 -5.73 -0.57
CA TRP A 134 7.57 -4.95 -1.56
C TRP A 134 7.19 -5.38 -2.98
N ILE A 135 6.65 -4.45 -3.75
CA ILE A 135 6.45 -4.61 -5.20
C ILE A 135 7.76 -4.23 -5.89
N LYS A 136 8.52 -5.23 -6.33
CA LYS A 136 9.85 -5.01 -6.92
C LYS A 136 9.81 -4.31 -8.28
N ASP A 137 8.87 -4.70 -9.15
CA ASP A 137 8.89 -4.31 -10.56
C ASP A 137 7.92 -3.17 -10.91
N GLY A 138 7.16 -2.69 -9.91
CA GLY A 138 6.19 -1.61 -10.05
C GLY A 138 5.05 -1.87 -11.04
N VAL A 139 4.41 -0.80 -11.48
CA VAL A 139 3.45 -0.78 -12.60
C VAL A 139 4.18 -0.51 -13.92
N VAL A 140 5.18 0.37 -13.88
CA VAL A 140 6.02 0.68 -15.02
C VAL A 140 7.34 -0.06 -14.82
N PRO A 141 7.66 -1.08 -15.64
CA PRO A 141 8.97 -1.69 -15.56
C PRO A 141 10.01 -0.61 -15.79
N GLU A 142 10.97 -0.47 -14.86
CA GLU A 142 12.06 0.46 -15.02
C GLU A 142 12.68 0.25 -16.41
N LYS A 143 12.77 1.32 -17.21
CA LYS A 143 13.67 1.33 -18.38
C LYS A 143 15.11 1.48 -17.89
N SER A 144 15.56 0.59 -17.01
CA SER A 144 16.97 0.46 -16.67
C SER A 144 17.63 -0.42 -17.73
N PHE A 145 18.51 0.21 -18.51
CA PHE A 145 19.46 -0.47 -19.39
C PHE A 145 20.31 -1.42 -18.54
N VAL A 146 19.94 -2.69 -18.43
CA VAL A 146 20.81 -3.89 -18.51
C VAL A 146 19.88 -5.10 -18.47
N ARG A 147 19.77 -5.79 -19.60
CA ARG A 147 19.14 -7.11 -19.71
C ARG A 147 20.18 -8.15 -19.33
N LEU A 148 20.08 -8.76 -18.15
CA LEU A 148 20.75 -10.02 -17.83
C LEU A 148 19.73 -11.00 -17.24
N PHE A 149 19.61 -12.11 -17.94
CA PHE A 149 18.58 -13.15 -17.84
C PHE A 149 18.55 -13.86 -16.48
N TYR A 150 17.35 -14.27 -16.02
CA TYR A 150 17.11 -15.58 -15.41
C TYR A 150 15.68 -16.06 -15.71
N SER A 151 15.56 -17.35 -16.03
CA SER A 151 14.38 -18.03 -16.58
C SER A 151 13.26 -18.28 -15.56
N TRP A 152 12.01 -18.30 -16.03
CA TRP A 152 10.74 -18.32 -15.30
C TRP A 152 10.21 -19.75 -15.01
N GLU A 153 11.05 -20.77 -15.04
CA GLU A 153 10.60 -22.17 -15.05
C GLU A 153 10.22 -22.75 -13.66
N ASN A 154 10.34 -22.01 -12.55
CA ASN A 154 10.37 -22.63 -11.20
C ASN A 154 9.50 -22.02 -10.08
N VAL A 155 8.50 -21.16 -10.33
CA VAL A 155 7.71 -20.58 -9.21
C VAL A 155 6.23 -20.95 -9.31
N GLY A 156 5.73 -21.65 -8.28
CA GLY A 156 4.39 -22.21 -8.19
C GLY A 156 3.39 -21.32 -7.45
N VAL A 157 2.10 -21.57 -7.68
CA VAL A 157 0.97 -20.73 -7.22
C VAL A 157 0.70 -20.82 -5.70
N SER A 158 1.37 -21.73 -4.98
CA SER A 158 1.20 -21.92 -3.53
C SER A 158 1.99 -20.96 -2.65
N ASP A 159 2.79 -20.08 -3.23
CA ASP A 159 3.75 -19.24 -2.51
C ASP A 159 3.21 -17.81 -2.24
N ILE A 160 1.88 -17.66 -2.24
CA ILE A 160 1.16 -16.41 -1.97
C ILE A 160 0.26 -16.60 -0.75
#